data_AF-A0A096LQZ0-F1
#
_entry.id   AF-A0A096LQZ0-F1
#
_cell.length_a   1.000
_cell.length_b   1.000
_cell.length_c   1.000
_cell.angle_alpha   90.00
_cell.angle_beta   90.00
_cell.angle_gamma   90.00
#
_symmetry.space_group_name_H-M   'P 1'
#
loop_
_entity.id
_entity.type
_entity.pdbx_description
1 polymer ?
#
loop_
_entity_poly.entity_id
_entity_poly.type
_entity_poly.pdbx_seq_one_letter_code
_entity_poly.pdbx_strand_id
1 'polypeptide(L)'
;CCPMCRPGTRVKTDCIEFKSISCQKCPETTYMDLPNGLKRCYPCSTCDSGAGLKEKLGCERTANTVCEPIEGFFCTDLKSGGCAAAQKHRSCEPGQFISKMGTASTDTECSECSSGSFSDGTMLSCQLHTQCEKENLQLIKAGTASTDAECGEKSSNTTGIVIGVLVFFLVAATIGGVFLWKYHKNTKPSEMNKYKLKY
;
A
#
# COMPACT_ATOMS: atom_id res chain seq x y z
N CYS A 1 28.61 -59.45 13.84
CA CYS A 1 28.28 -58.04 13.55
C CYS A 1 27.85 -57.96 12.09
N CYS A 2 26.77 -57.24 11.77
CA CYS A 2 26.28 -57.11 10.39
C CYS A 2 26.55 -55.71 9.84
N PRO A 3 27.00 -55.60 8.58
CA PRO A 3 27.21 -54.29 7.96
C PRO A 3 25.88 -53.57 7.76
N MET A 4 25.92 -52.23 7.78
CA MET A 4 24.77 -51.39 7.48
C MET A 4 24.60 -51.17 5.97
N CYS A 5 23.37 -50.93 5.56
CA CYS A 5 23.05 -50.43 4.24
C CYS A 5 23.46 -48.97 4.10
N ARG A 6 23.90 -48.58 2.89
CA ARG A 6 24.32 -47.21 2.59
C ARG A 6 23.10 -46.27 2.47
N PRO A 7 23.28 -44.94 2.55
CA PRO A 7 22.23 -43.99 2.22
C PRO A 7 21.55 -44.30 0.88
N GLY A 8 20.25 -44.03 0.79
CA GLY A 8 19.41 -44.39 -0.37
C GLY A 8 18.98 -45.85 -0.44
N THR A 9 19.37 -46.68 0.54
CA THR A 9 19.03 -48.10 0.57
C THR A 9 18.52 -48.56 1.94
N ARG A 10 17.69 -49.60 1.92
CA ARG A 10 17.12 -50.29 3.08
C ARG A 10 17.48 -51.78 3.06
N VAL A 11 17.34 -52.45 4.19
CA VAL A 11 17.52 -53.90 4.30
C VAL A 11 16.42 -54.63 3.52
N LYS A 12 16.85 -55.47 2.58
CA LYS A 12 16.00 -56.42 1.85
C LYS A 12 15.98 -57.77 2.52
N THR A 13 17.17 -58.27 2.88
CA THR A 13 17.33 -59.56 3.56
C THR A 13 18.35 -59.38 4.67
N ASP A 14 17.99 -59.84 5.86
CA ASP A 14 18.87 -59.78 7.02
C ASP A 14 20.13 -60.62 6.76
N CYS A 15 21.21 -60.19 7.38
CA CYS A 15 22.42 -61.01 7.49
C CYS A 15 22.14 -62.28 8.29
N ILE A 16 22.85 -63.35 7.95
CA ILE A 16 22.95 -64.56 8.77
C ILE A 16 24.42 -64.91 8.92
N GLU A 17 24.75 -65.90 9.76
CA GLU A 17 26.13 -66.26 10.15
C GLU A 17 27.12 -66.35 8.97
N PHE A 18 26.67 -66.86 7.81
CA PHE A 18 27.51 -67.06 6.63
C PHE A 18 27.16 -66.15 5.44
N LYS A 19 26.19 -65.23 5.57
CA LYS A 19 25.73 -64.38 4.47
C LYS A 19 25.57 -62.93 4.91
N SER A 20 26.22 -62.03 4.16
CA SER A 20 26.10 -60.59 4.39
C SER A 20 24.67 -60.08 4.12
N ILE A 21 24.37 -58.91 4.68
CA ILE A 21 23.11 -58.22 4.48
C ILE A 21 22.87 -57.94 2.99
N SER A 22 21.62 -58.02 2.54
CA SER A 22 21.24 -57.56 1.21
C SER A 22 20.49 -56.25 1.33
N CYS A 23 20.94 -55.23 0.60
CA CYS A 23 20.32 -53.90 0.57
C CYS A 23 19.54 -53.69 -0.73
N GLN A 24 18.45 -52.94 -0.66
CA GLN A 24 17.62 -52.55 -1.78
C GLN A 24 17.42 -51.03 -1.78
N LYS A 25 17.39 -50.42 -2.97
CA LYS A 25 17.08 -48.99 -3.13
C LYS A 25 15.73 -48.64 -2.51
N CYS A 26 15.67 -47.46 -1.91
CA CYS A 26 14.42 -46.91 -1.42
C CYS A 26 13.40 -46.76 -2.58
N PRO A 27 12.11 -47.08 -2.36
CA PRO A 27 11.06 -46.85 -3.36
C PRO A 27 10.82 -45.35 -3.57
N GLU A 28 10.02 -45.01 -4.59
CA GLU A 28 9.63 -43.63 -4.85
C GLU A 28 9.05 -42.92 -3.62
N THR A 29 9.28 -41.61 -3.54
CA THR A 29 8.86 -40.74 -2.41
C THR A 29 9.37 -41.13 -1.03
N THR A 30 10.49 -41.88 -0.94
CA THR A 30 11.13 -42.25 0.33
C THR A 30 12.65 -42.08 0.28
N TYR A 31 13.27 -41.92 1.45
CA TYR A 31 14.70 -41.66 1.57
C TYR A 31 15.35 -42.35 2.78
N MET A 32 16.68 -42.44 2.75
CA MET A 32 17.57 -42.77 3.86
C MET A 32 18.83 -41.93 3.69
N ASP A 33 19.07 -41.00 4.60
CA ASP A 33 20.20 -40.05 4.59
C ASP A 33 21.47 -40.60 5.23
N LEU A 34 21.33 -41.56 6.16
CA LEU A 34 22.45 -42.16 6.88
C LEU A 34 22.55 -43.68 6.63
N PRO A 35 23.75 -44.28 6.85
CA PRO A 35 23.88 -45.72 6.91
C PRO A 35 22.94 -46.33 7.96
N ASN A 36 22.25 -47.41 7.61
CA ASN A 36 21.15 -47.94 8.42
C ASN A 36 21.00 -49.47 8.36
N GLY A 37 20.27 -50.03 9.32
CA GLY A 37 19.82 -51.43 9.33
C GLY A 37 18.30 -51.58 9.21
N LEU A 38 17.61 -50.59 8.64
CA LEU A 38 16.14 -50.54 8.63
C LEU A 38 15.55 -51.29 7.43
N LYS A 39 14.43 -51.97 7.64
CA LYS A 39 13.69 -52.66 6.56
C LYS A 39 12.80 -51.74 5.74
N ARG A 40 12.57 -50.51 6.18
CA ARG A 40 11.72 -49.49 5.52
C ARG A 40 12.48 -48.16 5.46
N CYS A 41 12.31 -47.43 4.36
CA CYS A 41 12.84 -46.07 4.21
C CYS A 41 11.88 -45.06 4.86
N TYR A 42 12.38 -43.87 5.18
CA TYR A 42 11.54 -42.79 5.68
C TYR A 42 10.73 -42.16 4.55
N PRO A 43 9.46 -41.82 4.77
CA PRO A 43 8.69 -41.06 3.79
C PRO A 43 9.30 -39.67 3.63
N CYS A 44 9.31 -39.16 2.41
CA CYS A 44 9.70 -37.78 2.17
C CYS A 44 8.62 -36.81 2.67
N SER A 45 9.05 -35.69 3.22
CA SER A 45 8.17 -34.58 3.60
C SER A 45 7.55 -33.94 2.36
N THR A 46 6.36 -33.37 2.51
CA THR A 46 5.71 -32.54 1.51
C THR A 46 5.70 -31.09 1.98
N CYS A 47 5.95 -30.14 1.08
CA CYS A 47 5.86 -28.72 1.39
C CYS A 47 4.43 -28.23 1.10
N ASP A 48 3.67 -27.97 2.15
CA ASP A 48 2.28 -27.54 2.02
C ASP A 48 2.18 -26.04 1.68
N SER A 49 1.70 -25.74 0.47
CA SER A 49 1.47 -24.36 0.04
C SER A 49 0.37 -23.66 0.85
N GLY A 50 -0.58 -24.41 1.42
CA GLY A 50 -1.58 -23.88 2.36
C GLY A 50 -0.95 -23.40 3.67
N ALA A 51 0.20 -23.98 4.05
CA ALA A 51 1.01 -23.56 5.19
C ALA A 51 2.09 -22.51 4.81
N GLY A 52 2.02 -21.94 3.60
CA GLY A 52 2.97 -20.93 3.14
C GLY A 52 4.34 -21.47 2.75
N LEU A 53 4.45 -22.75 2.40
CA LEU A 53 5.71 -23.41 2.05
C LEU A 53 5.75 -23.84 0.58
N LYS A 54 6.96 -23.86 0.02
CA LYS A 54 7.30 -24.47 -1.27
C LYS A 54 8.55 -25.33 -1.14
N GLU A 55 8.75 -26.18 -2.15
CA GLU A 55 9.95 -27.00 -2.23
C GLU A 55 11.16 -26.14 -2.61
N LYS A 56 12.19 -26.20 -1.77
CA LYS A 56 13.51 -25.67 -2.06
C LYS A 56 14.40 -26.72 -2.71
N LEU A 57 14.37 -27.94 -2.16
CA LEU A 57 15.04 -29.13 -2.68
C LEU A 57 14.09 -30.32 -2.61
N GLY A 58 14.02 -31.06 -3.69
CA GLY A 58 13.16 -32.22 -3.80
C GLY A 58 13.65 -33.44 -3.04
N CYS A 59 12.73 -34.37 -2.85
CA CYS A 59 13.00 -35.69 -2.29
C CYS A 59 13.97 -36.48 -3.17
N GLU A 60 15.12 -36.83 -2.60
CA GLU A 60 16.05 -37.80 -3.18
C GLU A 60 16.02 -39.10 -2.41
N ARG A 61 16.67 -40.16 -2.92
CA ARG A 61 16.81 -41.39 -2.12
C ARG A 61 17.70 -41.18 -0.90
N THR A 62 18.64 -40.26 -1.00
CA THR A 62 19.67 -39.97 0.02
C THR A 62 19.34 -38.74 0.86
N ALA A 63 18.25 -38.03 0.58
CA ALA A 63 17.92 -36.79 1.28
C ALA A 63 16.41 -36.58 1.31
N ASN A 64 15.91 -36.04 2.43
CA ASN A 64 14.52 -35.61 2.52
C ASN A 64 14.28 -34.36 1.66
N THR A 65 13.01 -34.11 1.34
CA THR A 65 12.56 -32.82 0.85
C THR A 65 12.91 -31.70 1.83
N VAL A 66 13.41 -30.58 1.31
CA VAL A 66 13.67 -29.35 2.08
C VAL A 66 12.68 -28.29 1.61
N CYS A 67 11.91 -27.74 2.56
CA CYS A 67 10.93 -26.71 2.28
C CYS A 67 11.48 -25.32 2.60
N GLU A 68 10.94 -24.30 1.95
CA GLU A 68 11.17 -22.89 2.26
C GLU A 68 9.86 -22.08 2.17
N PRO A 69 9.77 -20.90 2.81
CA PRO A 69 8.60 -20.04 2.68
C PRO A 69 8.36 -19.58 1.24
N ILE A 70 7.09 -19.46 0.86
CA ILE A 70 6.69 -18.76 -0.37
C ILE A 70 6.86 -17.25 -0.22
N GLU A 71 6.77 -16.51 -1.33
CA GLU A 71 6.83 -15.05 -1.29
C GLU A 71 5.70 -14.46 -0.44
N GLY A 72 6.03 -13.45 0.36
CA GLY A 72 5.12 -12.86 1.33
C GLY A 72 4.97 -13.65 2.63
N PHE A 73 5.81 -14.67 2.87
CA PHE A 73 5.86 -15.43 4.11
C PHE A 73 7.29 -15.48 4.67
N PHE A 74 7.40 -15.68 5.99
CA PHE A 74 8.66 -15.91 6.68
C PHE A 74 8.59 -17.20 7.50
N CYS A 75 9.74 -17.80 7.73
CA CYS A 75 9.85 -19.05 8.48
C CYS A 75 9.71 -18.80 9.99
N THR A 76 8.83 -19.56 10.63
CA THR A 76 8.66 -19.53 12.09
C THR A 76 9.23 -20.78 12.77
N ASP A 77 9.43 -21.87 12.02
CA ASP A 77 10.02 -23.11 12.53
C ASP A 77 11.12 -23.61 11.58
N LEU A 78 12.38 -23.39 11.97
CA LEU A 78 13.56 -23.77 11.19
C LEU A 78 13.88 -25.26 11.38
N LYS A 79 14.05 -25.99 10.28
CA LYS A 79 14.36 -27.42 10.31
C LYS A 79 15.42 -27.79 9.27
N SER A 80 16.58 -28.29 9.74
CA SER A 80 17.65 -28.90 8.92
C SER A 80 17.92 -28.18 7.57
N GLY A 81 18.08 -26.85 7.60
CA GLY A 81 18.37 -26.04 6.40
C GLY A 81 17.14 -25.62 5.58
N GLY A 82 15.94 -25.95 6.04
CA GLY A 82 14.65 -25.51 5.50
C GLY A 82 13.69 -25.01 6.58
N CYS A 83 12.41 -25.01 6.25
CA CYS A 83 11.33 -24.47 7.08
C CYS A 83 10.19 -25.48 7.24
N ALA A 84 9.79 -25.76 8.47
CA ALA A 84 8.68 -26.67 8.78
C ALA A 84 7.32 -25.96 8.88
N ALA A 85 7.31 -24.67 9.19
CA ALA A 85 6.10 -23.84 9.25
C ALA A 85 6.44 -22.38 8.90
N ALA A 86 5.59 -21.75 8.10
CA ALA A 86 5.74 -20.36 7.69
C ALA A 86 4.50 -19.54 8.06
N GLN A 87 4.71 -18.24 8.28
CA GLN A 87 3.66 -17.27 8.54
C GLN A 87 3.70 -16.17 7.50
N LYS A 88 2.52 -15.67 7.11
CA LYS A 88 2.41 -14.54 6.19
C LYS A 88 3.03 -13.31 6.82
N HIS A 89 3.78 -12.53 6.03
CA HIS A 89 4.28 -11.23 6.46
C HIS A 89 3.15 -10.34 6.92
N ARG A 90 3.36 -9.62 8.02
CA ARG A 90 2.41 -8.61 8.47
C ARG A 90 2.32 -7.45 7.47
N SER A 91 1.12 -6.88 7.38
CA SER A 91 0.91 -5.60 6.72
C SER A 91 1.12 -4.46 7.72
N CYS A 92 1.59 -3.32 7.23
CA CYS A 92 1.62 -2.09 8.03
C CYS A 92 0.24 -1.42 7.93
N GLU A 93 -0.16 -0.80 9.03
CA GLU A 93 -1.45 -0.10 9.08
C GLU A 93 -1.32 1.30 8.44
N PRO A 94 -2.42 1.90 7.96
CA PRO A 94 -2.42 3.31 7.55
C PRO A 94 -1.91 4.19 8.70
N GLY A 95 -0.98 5.11 8.43
CA GLY A 95 -0.21 5.80 9.47
C GLY A 95 1.21 5.28 9.66
N GLN A 96 1.47 4.06 9.21
CA GLN A 96 2.78 3.43 9.26
C GLN A 96 3.39 3.28 7.87
N PHE A 97 4.70 3.22 7.82
CA PHE A 97 5.46 2.81 6.64
C PHE A 97 6.26 1.55 6.93
N ILE A 98 6.63 0.83 5.87
CA ILE A 98 7.49 -0.36 5.95
C ILE A 98 8.91 0.12 6.21
N SER A 99 9.36 0.02 7.46
CA SER A 99 10.72 0.39 7.84
C SER A 99 11.74 -0.67 7.47
N LYS A 100 11.30 -1.93 7.41
CA LYS A 100 12.11 -3.05 6.91
C LYS A 100 11.25 -4.08 6.21
N MET A 101 11.66 -4.44 5.00
CA MET A 101 11.00 -5.48 4.22
C MET A 101 11.15 -6.84 4.89
N GLY A 102 10.06 -7.60 4.93
CA GLY A 102 10.08 -9.01 5.32
C GLY A 102 11.00 -9.83 4.42
N THR A 103 11.59 -10.88 4.99
CA THR A 103 12.45 -11.84 4.28
C THR A 103 11.91 -13.25 4.51
N ALA A 104 12.56 -14.26 3.93
CA ALA A 104 12.22 -15.66 4.21
C ALA A 104 12.44 -16.06 5.68
N SER A 105 13.18 -15.28 6.48
CA SER A 105 13.46 -15.58 7.89
C SER A 105 12.98 -14.53 8.87
N THR A 106 12.49 -13.37 8.40
CA THR A 106 12.05 -12.27 9.26
C THR A 106 10.75 -11.68 8.75
N ASP A 107 9.87 -11.28 9.67
CA ASP A 107 8.67 -10.54 9.33
C ASP A 107 8.98 -9.11 8.85
N THR A 108 7.99 -8.48 8.23
CA THR A 108 8.00 -7.04 7.91
C THR A 108 7.99 -6.22 9.20
N GLU A 109 8.84 -5.20 9.26
CA GLU A 109 8.83 -4.21 10.35
C GLU A 109 8.18 -2.92 9.87
N CYS A 110 7.36 -2.33 10.74
CA CYS A 110 6.58 -1.12 10.46
C CYS A 110 6.94 -0.03 11.46
N SER A 111 6.97 1.22 10.99
CA SER A 111 7.24 2.39 11.82
C SER A 111 6.20 3.49 11.57
N GLU A 112 5.93 4.31 12.58
CA GLU A 112 4.97 5.42 12.49
C GLU A 112 5.48 6.57 11.62
N CYS A 113 4.56 7.24 10.92
CA CYS A 113 4.83 8.50 10.26
C CYS A 113 4.98 9.65 11.26
N SER A 114 5.94 10.54 10.99
CA SER A 114 6.12 11.77 11.76
C SER A 114 5.08 12.82 11.33
N SER A 115 4.83 13.79 12.22
CA SER A 115 3.92 14.91 11.93
C SER A 115 4.29 15.62 10.63
N GLY A 116 3.30 15.88 9.78
CA GLY A 116 3.50 16.47 8.45
C GLY A 116 3.83 15.46 7.36
N SER A 117 3.72 14.17 7.65
CA SER A 117 3.88 13.09 6.67
C SER A 117 2.78 12.03 6.81
N PHE A 118 2.58 11.22 5.76
CA PHE A 118 1.57 10.18 5.73
C PHE A 118 2.00 8.93 4.96
N SER A 119 1.34 7.80 5.23
CA SER A 119 1.44 6.57 4.44
C SER A 119 0.17 5.74 4.57
N ASP A 120 -0.19 5.03 3.50
CA ASP A 120 -1.31 4.08 3.47
C ASP A 120 -0.96 2.69 4.01
N GLY A 121 0.26 2.50 4.55
CA GLY A 121 0.74 1.21 5.04
C GLY A 121 1.49 0.38 4.00
N THR A 122 1.55 0.81 2.73
CA THR A 122 2.22 0.07 1.64
C THR A 122 3.57 0.64 1.24
N MET A 123 3.89 1.85 1.71
CA MET A 123 5.08 2.60 1.28
C MET A 123 6.31 2.25 2.13
N LEU A 124 7.50 2.37 1.53
CA LEU A 124 8.79 2.20 2.22
C LEU A 124 9.22 3.42 3.06
N SER A 125 8.48 4.52 2.94
CA SER A 125 8.71 5.77 3.66
C SER A 125 7.45 6.61 3.63
N CYS A 126 7.23 7.42 4.66
CA CYS A 126 6.14 8.39 4.65
C CYS A 126 6.38 9.49 3.62
N GLN A 127 5.30 9.89 2.95
CA GLN A 127 5.29 11.04 2.05
C GLN A 127 4.97 12.30 2.83
N LEU A 128 5.60 13.43 2.50
CA LEU A 128 5.27 14.70 3.12
C LEU A 128 3.87 15.16 2.66
N HIS A 129 3.15 15.81 3.57
CA HIS A 129 1.86 16.41 3.22
C HIS A 129 2.00 17.50 2.16
N THR A 130 1.04 17.54 1.25
CA THR A 130 0.89 18.59 0.25
C THR A 130 0.68 19.94 0.95
N GLN A 131 1.47 20.93 0.54
CA GLN A 131 1.38 22.30 1.06
C GLN A 131 0.53 23.14 0.11
N CYS A 132 -0.78 23.21 0.38
CA CYS A 132 -1.75 23.86 -0.51
C CYS A 132 -1.37 25.30 -0.86
N GLU A 133 -0.77 26.05 0.07
CA GLU A 133 -0.37 27.44 -0.16
C GLU A 133 0.71 27.57 -1.25
N LYS A 134 1.61 26.58 -1.37
CA LYS A 134 2.62 26.55 -2.43
C LYS A 134 2.02 26.31 -3.81
N GLU A 135 0.84 25.72 -3.86
CA GLU A 135 0.09 25.45 -5.09
C GLU A 135 -0.96 26.52 -5.40
N ASN A 136 -0.98 27.63 -4.66
CA ASN A 136 -2.02 28.67 -4.74
C ASN A 136 -3.44 28.15 -4.47
N LEU A 137 -3.56 27.05 -3.73
CA LEU A 137 -4.83 26.46 -3.29
C LEU A 137 -5.07 26.75 -1.81
N GLN A 138 -6.30 26.54 -1.36
CA GLN A 138 -6.63 26.59 0.06
C GLN A 138 -6.74 25.19 0.65
N LEU A 139 -6.26 25.02 1.88
CA LEU A 139 -6.45 23.81 2.65
C LEU A 139 -7.94 23.61 2.94
N ILE A 140 -8.52 22.55 2.40
CA ILE A 140 -9.90 22.15 2.66
C ILE A 140 -9.96 21.23 3.87
N LYS A 141 -9.01 20.29 3.97
CA LYS A 141 -8.91 19.34 5.07
C LYS A 141 -7.44 19.04 5.37
N ALA A 142 -7.08 19.13 6.65
CA ALA A 142 -5.74 18.81 7.11
C ALA A 142 -5.41 17.34 6.85
N GLY A 143 -4.16 17.09 6.44
CA GLY A 143 -3.63 15.74 6.32
C GLY A 143 -3.53 15.05 7.68
N THR A 144 -3.50 13.72 7.65
CA THR A 144 -3.33 12.85 8.82
C THR A 144 -2.11 11.96 8.62
N ALA A 145 -1.74 11.13 9.60
CA ALA A 145 -0.67 10.15 9.38
C ALA A 145 -1.01 9.13 8.27
N SER A 146 -2.29 8.92 7.95
CA SER A 146 -2.72 7.95 6.94
C SER A 146 -3.11 8.55 5.59
N THR A 147 -3.38 9.86 5.53
CA THR A 147 -3.87 10.53 4.33
C THR A 147 -3.24 11.89 4.11
N ASP A 148 -3.09 12.29 2.85
CA ASP A 148 -2.62 13.64 2.52
C ASP A 148 -3.64 14.73 2.90
N ALA A 149 -3.16 15.98 2.89
CA ALA A 149 -3.99 17.17 2.93
C ALA A 149 -4.82 17.31 1.64
N GLU A 150 -6.09 17.69 1.79
CA GLU A 150 -6.97 17.96 0.64
C GLU A 150 -6.97 19.47 0.35
N CYS A 151 -6.57 19.84 -0.86
CA CYS A 151 -6.50 21.22 -1.32
C CYS A 151 -7.63 21.53 -2.32
N GLY A 152 -8.09 22.78 -2.36
CA GLY A 152 -9.17 23.19 -3.26
C GLY A 152 -9.12 24.68 -3.62
N GLU A 153 -9.76 25.03 -4.74
CA GLU A 153 -9.87 26.42 -5.16
C GLU A 153 -10.78 27.20 -4.22
N LYS A 154 -10.40 28.45 -3.96
CA LYS A 154 -11.26 29.39 -3.24
C LYS A 154 -12.44 29.76 -4.15
N SER A 155 -13.67 29.36 -3.80
CA SER A 155 -14.85 29.96 -4.44
C SER A 155 -14.93 31.43 -4.00
N SER A 156 -14.32 32.33 -4.78
CA SER A 156 -14.35 33.77 -4.49
C SER A 156 -15.74 34.33 -4.84
N ASN A 157 -16.70 34.15 -3.92
CA ASN A 157 -17.95 34.92 -3.95
C ASN A 157 -17.70 36.43 -3.87
N THR A 158 -16.51 36.85 -3.40
CA THR A 158 -16.07 38.24 -3.35
C THR A 158 -16.04 38.87 -4.74
N THR A 159 -15.64 38.15 -5.79
CA THR A 159 -15.60 38.70 -7.15
C THR A 159 -17.00 38.99 -7.67
N GLY A 160 -17.96 38.08 -7.42
CA GLY A 160 -19.36 38.26 -7.76
C GLY A 160 -20.03 39.41 -6.98
N ILE A 161 -19.72 39.55 -5.69
CA ILE A 161 -20.23 40.64 -4.84
C ILE A 161 -19.67 41.99 -5.30
N VAL A 162 -18.37 42.09 -5.57
CA VAL A 162 -17.73 43.34 -6.04
C VAL A 162 -18.32 43.78 -7.38
N ILE A 163 -18.48 42.84 -8.33
CA ILE A 163 -19.11 43.12 -9.63
C ILE A 163 -20.56 43.56 -9.42
N GLY A 164 -21.32 42.86 -8.58
CA GLY A 164 -22.71 43.20 -8.26
C GLY A 164 -22.86 44.61 -7.68
N VAL A 165 -21.97 45.00 -6.75
CA VAL A 165 -21.95 46.33 -6.15
C VAL A 165 -21.59 47.40 -7.17
N LEU A 166 -20.58 47.17 -8.02
CA LEU A 166 -20.19 48.12 -9.07
C LEU A 166 -21.32 48.33 -10.09
N VAL A 167 -21.97 47.25 -10.55
CA VAL A 167 -23.11 47.33 -11.47
C VAL A 167 -24.27 48.07 -10.83
N PHE A 168 -24.57 47.81 -9.56
CA PHE A 168 -25.63 48.51 -8.83
C PHE A 168 -25.39 50.02 -8.77
N PHE A 169 -24.16 50.46 -8.45
CA PHE A 169 -23.82 51.89 -8.43
C PHE A 169 -23.92 52.54 -9.81
N LEU A 170 -23.50 51.86 -10.88
CA LEU A 170 -23.64 52.37 -12.25
C LEU A 170 -25.11 52.51 -12.65
N VAL A 171 -25.95 51.52 -12.34
CA VAL A 171 -27.40 51.60 -12.59
C VAL A 171 -28.04 52.72 -11.77
N ALA A 172 -27.70 52.86 -10.48
CA ALA A 172 -28.22 53.95 -9.66
C ALA A 172 -27.80 55.34 -10.18
N ALA A 173 -26.54 55.49 -10.61
CA ALA A 173 -26.03 56.75 -11.17
C ALA A 173 -26.70 57.11 -12.51
N THR A 174 -26.92 56.13 -13.39
CA THR A 174 -27.65 56.36 -14.65
C THR A 174 -29.11 56.73 -14.41
N ILE A 175 -29.80 56.03 -13.51
CA ILE A 175 -31.18 56.35 -13.12
C ILE A 175 -31.23 57.76 -12.51
N GLY A 176 -30.36 58.05 -11.53
CA GLY A 176 -30.26 59.36 -10.91
C GLY A 176 -29.95 60.48 -11.90
N GLY A 177 -29.04 60.24 -12.85
CA GLY A 177 -28.70 61.16 -13.94
C GLY A 177 -29.88 61.41 -14.88
N VAL A 178 -30.65 60.39 -15.25
CA VAL A 178 -31.87 60.52 -16.06
C VAL A 178 -32.96 61.30 -15.31
N PHE A 179 -33.15 61.01 -14.02
CA PHE A 179 -34.09 61.76 -13.18
C PHE A 179 -33.69 63.23 -13.05
N LEU A 180 -32.41 63.52 -12.79
CA LEU A 180 -31.88 64.88 -12.74
C LEU A 180 -32.02 65.59 -14.10
N TRP A 181 -31.73 64.91 -15.21
CA TRP A 181 -31.90 65.46 -16.56
C TRP A 181 -33.37 65.77 -16.87
N LYS A 182 -34.29 64.87 -16.50
CA LYS A 182 -35.73 65.06 -16.68
C LYS A 182 -36.29 66.17 -15.80
N TYR A 183 -35.82 66.26 -14.55
CA TYR A 183 -36.13 67.37 -13.64
C TYR A 183 -35.64 68.70 -14.21
N HIS A 184 -34.38 68.75 -14.67
CA HIS A 184 -33.78 69.96 -15.24
C HIS A 184 -34.39 70.38 -16.58
N LYS A 185 -34.92 69.42 -17.35
CA LYS A 185 -35.70 69.67 -18.57
C LYS A 185 -37.09 70.23 -18.25
N ASN A 186 -37.74 69.73 -17.20
CA ASN A 186 -39.05 70.22 -16.75
C ASN A 186 -38.98 71.58 -16.04
N THR A 187 -37.83 71.94 -15.45
CA THR A 187 -37.64 73.25 -14.77
C THR A 187 -37.09 74.34 -15.69
N LYS A 188 -36.85 74.08 -16.98
CA LYS A 188 -36.62 75.14 -17.98
C LYS A 188 -37.95 75.56 -18.61
N PRO A 189 -38.52 76.74 -18.28
CA PRO A 189 -39.71 77.26 -18.95
C PRO A 189 -39.33 77.79 -20.33
N SER A 190 -40.12 77.48 -21.36
CA SER A 190 -40.11 78.23 -22.61
C SER A 190 -40.72 79.62 -22.36
N GLU A 191 -39.88 80.66 -22.41
CA GLU A 191 -40.25 82.07 -22.56
C GLU A 191 -41.28 82.28 -23.69
N MET A 192 -42.39 83.00 -23.44
CA MET A 192 -42.81 84.15 -24.27
C MET A 192 -44.01 84.94 -23.68
N ASN A 193 -43.91 86.28 -23.79
CA ASN A 193 -44.93 87.34 -23.75
C ASN A 193 -45.12 88.17 -22.46
N LYS A 194 -44.33 89.25 -22.36
CA LYS A 194 -44.85 90.53 -21.87
C LYS A 194 -44.38 91.70 -22.76
N TYR A 195 -45.28 92.05 -23.68
CA TYR A 195 -45.56 93.37 -24.27
C TYR A 195 -44.42 94.29 -24.75
N LYS A 196 -44.38 94.40 -26.08
CA LYS A 196 -43.89 95.51 -26.91
C LYS A 196 -44.63 96.84 -26.61
N LEU A 197 -43.87 97.95 -26.76
CA LEU A 197 -44.28 99.32 -27.21
C LEU A 197 -45.18 100.12 -26.24
N LYS A 198 -45.14 101.45 -26.11
CA LYS A 198 -44.27 102.59 -26.46
C LYS A 198 -45.03 103.84 -25.92
N TYR A 199 -44.30 104.85 -25.44
CA TYR A 199 -44.72 106.19 -24.98
C TYR A 199 -45.29 106.31 -23.56
#